data_AF-A0A838VXR0-F1
#
_entry.id   AF-A0A838VXR0-F1
#
_cell.length_a   1.000
_cell.length_b   1.000
_cell.length_c   1.000
_cell.angle_alpha   90.00
_cell.angle_beta   90.00
_cell.angle_gamma   90.00
#
_symmetry.space_group_name_H-M   'P 1'
#
loop_
_entity.id
_entity.type
_entity.pdbx_description
1 polymer ?
#
loop_
_entity_poly.entity_id
_entity_poly.type
_entity_poly.pdbx_seq_one_letter_code
_entity_poly.pdbx_strand_id
1 'polypeptide(L)' 'MDKINAILKYLERSKLIIIDLDGNIVWIKEKNLTENSNLMDVGKFSNDFLEYFGDSKK' A
#
# COMPACT_ATOMS: atom_id res chain seq x y z
N MET A 1 -14.00 16.68 10.91
CA MET A 1 -13.85 15.24 10.61
C MET A 1 -14.19 14.90 9.16
N ASP A 2 -15.24 15.49 8.59
CA ASP A 2 -15.75 15.11 7.25
C ASP A 2 -14.75 15.28 6.10
N LYS A 3 -13.88 16.30 6.17
CA LYS A 3 -12.88 16.57 5.12
C LYS A 3 -11.83 15.45 5.00
N ILE A 4 -11.35 14.92 6.13
CA ILE A 4 -10.34 13.85 6.13
C ILE A 4 -10.96 12.57 5.56
N ASN A 5 -12.17 12.22 5.98
CA ASN A 5 -12.89 11.06 5.46
C ASN A 5 -13.17 11.17 3.96
N ALA A 6 -13.51 12.36 3.46
CA ALA A 6 -13.70 12.59 2.03
C ALA A 6 -12.40 12.40 1.23
N ILE A 7 -11.26 12.88 1.76
CA ILE A 7 -9.93 12.69 1.14
C ILE A 7 -9.57 11.21 1.11
N LEU A 8 -9.71 10.49 2.23
CA LEU A 8 -9.36 9.06 2.30
C LEU A 8 -10.22 8.23 1.34
N LYS A 9 -11.54 8.45 1.30
CA LYS A 9 -12.44 7.78 0.34
C LYS A 9 -12.09 8.10 -1.11
N TYR A 10 -11.71 9.34 -1.40
CA TYR A 10 -11.27 9.72 -2.75
C TYR A 10 -10.00 8.97 -3.16
N LEU A 11 -9.01 8.90 -2.27
CA LEU A 11 -7.74 8.22 -2.52
C LEU A 11 -7.94 6.71 -2.70
N GLU A 12 -8.79 6.09 -1.88
CA GLU A 12 -9.14 4.67 -1.97
C GLU A 12 -9.82 4.38 -3.32
N ARG A 13 -10.87 5.15 -3.67
CA ARG A 13 -11.61 4.99 -4.93
C ARG A 13 -10.73 5.25 -6.16
N SER A 14 -9.70 6.09 -6.02
CA SER A 14 -8.73 6.39 -7.08
C SER A 14 -7.59 5.36 -7.15
N LYS A 15 -7.63 4.30 -6.34
CA LYS A 15 -6.56 3.28 -6.21
C LYS A 15 -5.20 3.89 -5.89
N LEU A 16 -5.20 4.99 -5.14
CA LEU A 16 -4.00 5.69 -4.66
C LEU A 16 -3.60 5.26 -3.26
N ILE A 17 -4.54 4.67 -2.49
CA ILE A 17 -4.24 3.96 -1.25
C ILE A 17 -4.95 2.61 -1.27
N ILE A 18 -4.41 1.62 -0.56
CA ILE A 18 -5.08 0.35 -0.26
C ILE A 18 -5.23 0.27 1.25
N ILE A 19 -6.42 -0.16 1.69
CA ILE A 19 -6.80 -0.29 3.08
C ILE A 19 -7.06 -1.77 3.37
N ASP A 20 -6.63 -2.27 4.53
CA ASP A 20 -6.95 -3.62 5.00
C ASP A 20 -8.38 -3.72 5.56
N LEU A 21 -8.77 -4.90 6.05
CA LEU A 21 -10.10 -5.13 6.62
C LEU A 21 -10.33 -4.38 7.94
N ASP A 22 -9.26 -3.97 8.63
CA ASP A 22 -9.30 -3.27 9.92
C ASP A 22 -9.28 -1.74 9.75
N GLY A 23 -9.17 -1.24 8.51
CA GLY A 23 -9.15 0.19 8.19
C GLY A 23 -7.77 0.82 8.19
N ASN A 24 -6.68 0.04 8.26
CA ASN A 24 -5.32 0.56 8.20
C ASN A 24 -4.87 0.78 6.76
N ILE A 25 -4.15 1.88 6.51
CA ILE A 25 -3.54 2.15 5.20
C ILE A 25 -2.30 1.26 5.06
N VAL A 26 -2.35 0.29 4.15
CA VAL A 26 -1.26 -0.68 3.91
C VAL A 26 -0.42 -0.36 2.67
N TRP A 27 -0.91 0.52 1.80
CA TRP A 27 -0.15 0.98 0.63
C TRP A 27 -0.57 2.39 0.20
N ILE A 28 0.40 3.19 -0.27
CA ILE A 28 0.17 4.49 -0.89
C ILE A 28 0.92 4.48 -2.23
N LYS A 29 0.18 4.71 -3.33
CA LYS A 29 0.74 4.75 -4.67
C LYS A 29 1.62 5.98 -4.83
N GLU A 30 2.93 5.78 -5.00
CA GLU A 30 3.84 6.88 -5.35
C GLU A 30 3.51 7.42 -6.76
N LYS A 31 3.50 8.75 -6.92
CA LYS A 31 3.53 9.36 -8.26
C LYS A 31 4.91 9.09 -8.84
N ASN A 32 4.97 8.56 -10.08
CA ASN A 32 6.16 8.13 -10.85
C ASN A 32 6.46 6.61 -10.89
N LEU A 33 5.50 5.74 -10.54
CA LEU A 33 5.65 4.31 -10.81
C LEU A 33 5.47 4.05 -12.31
N THR A 34 6.42 3.36 -12.92
CA THR A 34 6.32 2.87 -14.30
C THR A 34 5.25 1.77 -14.36
N GLU A 35 4.61 1.56 -15.51
CA GLU A 35 3.47 0.63 -15.65
C GLU A 35 3.77 -0.83 -15.20
N ASN A 36 5.04 -1.18 -15.04
CA ASN A 36 5.52 -2.50 -14.62
C ASN A 36 5.97 -2.60 -13.16
N SER A 37 5.84 -1.54 -12.34
CA SER A 37 6.23 -1.60 -10.93
C SER A 37 5.24 -2.47 -10.13
N ASN A 38 5.69 -3.58 -9.59
CA ASN A 38 4.88 -4.43 -8.71
C ASN A 38 4.98 -3.96 -7.25
N LEU A 39 4.09 -4.47 -6.39
CA LEU A 39 4.04 -4.09 -4.97
C LEU A 39 5.36 -4.38 -4.22
N MET A 40 6.08 -5.44 -4.58
CA MET A 40 7.38 -5.78 -4.00
C MET A 40 8.46 -4.77 -4.40
N ASP A 41 8.37 -4.18 -5.59
CA ASP A 41 9.34 -3.21 -6.09
C ASP A 41 9.23 -1.84 -5.41
N VAL A 42 8.04 -1.50 -4.89
CA VAL A 42 7.71 -0.13 -4.44
C VAL A 42 7.29 -0.07 -2.97
N GLY A 43 6.91 -1.20 -2.39
CA GLY A 43 6.50 -1.29 -1.00
C GLY A 43 7.71 -1.14 -0.07
N LYS A 44 7.61 -0.22 0.90
CA LYS A 44 8.55 -0.21 2.03
C LYS A 44 8.04 -1.18 3.08
N PHE A 45 8.61 -2.39 3.09
CA PHE A 45 8.31 -3.40 4.09
C PHE A 45 9.25 -3.28 5.30
N SER A 46 8.75 -3.58 6.50
CA SER A 46 9.61 -3.73 7.66
C SER A 46 10.46 -4.98 7.53
N ASN A 47 11.63 -4.99 8.18
CA ASN A 47 12.51 -6.16 8.20
C ASN A 47 11.77 -7.38 8.77
N ASP A 48 11.02 -7.20 9.85
CA ASP A 48 10.20 -8.25 10.46
C ASP A 48 9.23 -8.87 9.43
N PHE A 49 8.53 -8.04 8.66
CA PHE A 49 7.60 -8.54 7.64
C PHE A 49 8.33 -9.37 6.57
N LEU A 50 9.51 -8.94 6.13
CA LEU A 50 10.32 -9.65 5.15
C LEU A 50 10.87 -10.97 5.71
N GLU A 51 11.24 -11.01 6.98
CA GLU A 51 11.75 -12.22 7.64
C GLU A 51 10.64 -13.29 7.79
N TYR A 52 9.41 -12.87 8.09
CA TYR A 52 8.28 -13.79 8.24
C TYR A 52 7.64 -14.21 6.91
N PHE A 53 7.59 -13.34 5.90
CA PHE A 53 6.80 -13.54 4.68
C PHE A 53 7.60 -13.45 3.37
N GLY A 54 8.84 -12.96 3.40
CA GLY A 54 9.67 -12.72 2.22
C GLY A 54 10.40 -13.97 1.69
N ASP A 55 10.43 -15.06 2.46
CA ASP A 55 11.12 -16.29 2.05
C ASP A 55 10.25 -17.14 1.11
N SER A 56 10.41 -16.90 -0.19
CA SER A 56 9.97 -17.80 -1.25
C SER A 56 11.17 -18.55 -1.88
N LYS A 57 11.91 -19.34 -1.09
CA LYS A 57 12.86 -20.39 -1.49
C LYS A 57 12.96 -21.38 -0.31
N LYS A 58 12.69 -22.69 -0.35
CA LYS A 58 13.06 -23.79 -1.26
C LYS A 58 14.52 -23.82 -1.67
#